data_AF-A0A6B2SJN2-F1
#
_entry.id   AF-A0A6B2SJN2-F1
#
_cell.length_a   1.000
_cell.length_b   1.000
_cell.length_c   1.000
_cell.angle_alpha   90.00
_cell.angle_beta   90.00
_cell.angle_gamma   90.00
#
_symmetry.space_group_name_H-M   'P 1'
#
loop_
_entity.id
_entity.type
_entity.pdbx_description
1 polymer ?
#
loop_
_entity_poly.entity_id
_entity_poly.type
_entity_poly.pdbx_seq_one_letter_code
_entity_poly.pdbx_strand_id
1 'polypeptide(L)'
;MDALVIDDPAAQRTLWRIREDASGTATRTMDGAEAWPGWEDCAVPPARLGAYLREFRALLAAHGLRGTPYGHFGDGCIHVRIDFDLLTPGGVARFRAFSDEMAALVVAHGGSLSGEHGDGQARAELLPKMYGDELVALFGRFKDVWDPAGGLNPGMLARPHRLDENLRFAVLPREPVDVEFGYPHDKGDFSAAVRRCVGVAKCRTETASGAGVMCPSFRATGDEQHSTRGRARLLHEMLAGEVVTDGWRSEEVRDALDLCLSCKGCRSDCPVGVDMATYKAEFLHHHYAGRRRPAAHYAMGRLPRWLRAAAPYAR
;
A
#
# COMPACT_ATOMS: atom_id res chain seq x y z
N MET A 1 -2.53 -27.91 27.51
CA MET A 1 -2.84 -26.66 26.78
C MET A 1 -4.25 -26.30 27.14
N ASP A 2 -4.46 -25.12 27.73
CA ASP A 2 -5.79 -24.58 27.95
C ASP A 2 -6.29 -24.04 26.60
N ALA A 3 -7.35 -24.64 26.07
CA ALA A 3 -8.00 -24.18 24.85
C ALA A 3 -9.29 -23.43 25.21
N LEU A 4 -9.54 -22.32 24.54
CA LEU A 4 -10.82 -21.58 24.62
C LEU A 4 -11.57 -21.78 23.30
N VAL A 5 -12.77 -22.34 23.37
CA VAL A 5 -13.69 -22.40 22.24
C VAL A 5 -14.46 -21.09 22.18
N ILE A 6 -14.46 -20.43 21.01
CA ILE A 6 -15.21 -19.20 20.78
C ILE A 6 -16.36 -19.52 19.83
N ASP A 7 -17.58 -19.49 20.34
CA ASP A 7 -18.83 -19.74 19.62
C ASP A 7 -19.60 -18.46 19.27
N ASP A 8 -19.41 -17.37 20.03
CA ASP A 8 -19.99 -16.06 19.72
C ASP A 8 -19.48 -15.53 18.36
N PRO A 9 -20.37 -15.30 17.36
CA PRO A 9 -19.99 -14.79 16.06
C PRO A 9 -19.28 -13.42 16.10
N ALA A 10 -19.58 -12.56 17.08
CA ALA A 10 -18.93 -11.26 17.18
C ALA A 10 -17.46 -11.40 17.66
N ALA A 11 -17.21 -12.26 18.64
CA ALA A 11 -15.87 -12.62 19.07
C ALA A 11 -15.08 -13.33 17.96
N GLN A 12 -15.69 -14.26 17.22
CA GLN A 12 -15.06 -14.89 16.05
C GLN A 12 -14.64 -13.87 15.00
N ARG A 13 -15.54 -12.93 14.64
CA ARG A 13 -15.21 -11.84 13.69
C ARG A 13 -14.05 -10.97 14.17
N THR A 14 -13.95 -10.74 15.48
CA THR A 14 -12.84 -9.97 16.05
C THR A 14 -11.51 -10.69 15.86
N LEU A 15 -11.46 -12.01 16.05
CA LEU A 15 -10.26 -12.79 15.77
C LEU A 15 -9.94 -12.86 14.26
N TRP A 16 -10.93 -13.10 13.41
CA TRP A 16 -10.75 -13.13 11.95
C TRP A 16 -10.16 -11.82 11.43
N ARG A 17 -10.60 -10.69 11.97
CA ARG A 17 -10.08 -9.38 11.62
C ARG A 17 -8.57 -9.27 11.80
N ILE A 18 -7.97 -9.94 12.80
CA ILE A 18 -6.51 -9.95 12.99
C ILE A 18 -5.80 -10.54 11.77
N ARG A 19 -6.32 -11.66 11.24
CA ARG A 19 -5.77 -12.34 10.06
C ARG A 19 -6.06 -11.58 8.76
N GLU A 20 -7.24 -11.01 8.63
CA GLU A 20 -7.65 -10.24 7.44
C GLU A 20 -6.87 -8.93 7.32
N ASP A 21 -6.60 -8.26 8.44
CA ASP A 21 -5.86 -7.00 8.50
C ASP A 21 -4.33 -7.19 8.42
N ALA A 22 -3.82 -8.43 8.50
CA ALA A 22 -2.39 -8.76 8.50
C ALA A 22 -1.62 -8.13 7.33
N SER A 23 -2.24 -8.08 6.14
CA SER A 23 -1.64 -7.49 4.94
C SER A 23 -1.27 -6.02 5.13
N GLY A 24 -2.02 -5.26 5.92
CA GLY A 24 -1.72 -3.87 6.24
C GLY A 24 -0.91 -3.72 7.53
N THR A 25 -1.22 -4.49 8.57
CA THR A 25 -0.54 -4.33 9.88
C THR A 25 0.91 -4.78 9.84
N ALA A 26 1.26 -5.76 9.00
CA ALA A 26 2.64 -6.24 8.84
C ALA A 26 3.55 -5.29 8.03
N THR A 27 3.05 -4.15 7.54
CA THR A 27 3.84 -3.18 6.75
C THR A 27 4.83 -2.37 7.58
N ARG A 28 4.86 -2.60 8.90
CA ARG A 28 5.89 -2.08 9.80
C ARG A 28 6.35 -3.13 10.78
N THR A 29 7.65 -3.14 11.01
CA THR A 29 8.28 -3.98 12.03
C THR A 29 8.10 -3.37 13.42
N MET A 30 8.43 -4.14 14.47
CA MET A 30 8.29 -3.72 15.87
C MET A 30 9.12 -2.47 16.22
N ASP A 31 10.25 -2.25 15.55
CA ASP A 31 11.10 -1.07 15.67
C ASP A 31 10.64 0.10 14.77
N GLY A 32 9.52 -0.05 14.08
CA GLY A 32 8.90 0.98 13.25
C GLY A 32 9.46 1.11 11.84
N ALA A 33 10.41 0.26 11.43
CA ALA A 33 10.92 0.21 10.06
C ALA A 33 9.83 -0.21 9.08
N GLU A 34 9.93 0.26 7.84
CA GLU A 34 8.99 -0.05 6.77
C GLU A 34 9.24 -1.48 6.27
N ALA A 35 8.16 -2.21 6.01
CA ALA A 35 8.19 -3.53 5.41
C ALA A 35 7.19 -3.58 4.25
N TRP A 36 7.64 -4.07 3.10
CA TRP A 36 6.94 -3.88 1.84
C TRP A 36 6.46 -5.19 1.23
N PRO A 37 5.36 -5.14 0.43
CA PRO A 37 5.16 -6.10 -0.65
C PRO A 37 6.34 -6.07 -1.61
N GLY A 38 6.58 -7.20 -2.27
CA GLY A 38 7.47 -7.27 -3.42
C GLY A 38 7.66 -8.71 -3.86
N TRP A 39 8.13 -9.52 -2.92
CA TRP A 39 8.33 -10.95 -3.09
C TRP A 39 7.60 -11.72 -1.97
N GLU A 40 6.27 -11.74 -2.07
CA GLU A 40 5.37 -12.46 -1.18
C GLU A 40 4.46 -13.38 -2.00
N ASP A 41 3.66 -14.25 -1.39
CA ASP A 41 2.69 -15.10 -2.10
C ASP A 41 3.34 -16.25 -2.92
N CYS A 42 4.45 -16.80 -2.45
CA CYS A 42 4.97 -18.04 -3.03
C CYS A 42 4.25 -19.24 -2.44
N ALA A 43 3.92 -20.22 -3.28
CA ALA A 43 3.28 -21.46 -2.88
C ALA A 43 4.21 -22.65 -3.15
N VAL A 44 4.36 -23.55 -2.18
CA VAL A 44 5.07 -24.82 -2.35
C VAL A 44 4.16 -25.96 -1.94
N PRO A 45 4.38 -27.22 -2.41
CA PRO A 45 3.61 -28.36 -1.92
C PRO A 45 3.63 -28.40 -0.38
N PRO A 46 2.49 -28.58 0.31
CA PRO A 46 2.42 -28.50 1.78
C PRO A 46 3.43 -29.41 2.50
N ALA A 47 3.70 -30.59 1.94
CA ALA A 47 4.72 -31.53 2.46
C ALA A 47 6.14 -30.97 2.47
N ARG A 48 6.44 -29.98 1.62
CA ARG A 48 7.76 -29.32 1.50
C ARG A 48 7.84 -27.99 2.25
N LEU A 49 6.70 -27.46 2.72
CA LEU A 49 6.60 -26.14 3.36
C LEU A 49 7.60 -25.95 4.50
N GLY A 50 7.77 -26.95 5.36
CA GLY A 50 8.70 -26.86 6.48
C GLY A 50 10.17 -26.71 6.07
N ALA A 51 10.60 -27.41 5.01
CA ALA A 51 11.97 -27.30 4.48
C ALA A 51 12.17 -25.94 3.80
N TYR A 52 11.23 -25.57 2.93
CA TYR A 52 11.19 -24.27 2.27
C TYR A 52 11.28 -23.10 3.27
N LEU A 53 10.49 -23.11 4.35
CA LEU A 53 10.50 -22.03 5.35
C LEU A 53 11.83 -21.90 6.09
N ARG A 54 12.58 -22.99 6.28
CA ARG A 54 13.92 -22.94 6.90
C ARG A 54 14.94 -22.31 5.96
N GLU A 55 14.94 -22.72 4.70
CA GLU A 55 15.83 -22.17 3.68
C GLU A 55 15.49 -20.71 3.35
N PHE A 56 14.20 -20.36 3.30
CA PHE A 56 13.72 -18.99 3.14
C PHE A 56 14.23 -18.07 4.27
N ARG A 57 14.16 -18.53 5.52
CA ARG A 57 14.71 -17.79 6.67
C ARG A 57 16.22 -17.62 6.59
N ALA A 58 16.94 -18.64 6.13
CA ALA A 58 18.37 -18.56 5.91
C ALA A 58 18.72 -17.55 4.80
N LEU A 59 17.94 -17.51 3.71
CA LEU A 59 18.10 -16.55 2.62
C LEU A 59 17.85 -15.10 3.10
N LEU A 60 16.78 -14.86 3.85
CA LEU A 60 16.53 -13.56 4.48
C LEU A 60 17.74 -13.13 5.34
N ALA A 61 18.25 -14.02 6.19
CA ALA A 61 19.40 -13.73 7.05
C ALA A 61 20.68 -13.44 6.23
N ALA A 62 20.93 -14.18 5.15
CA ALA A 62 22.09 -13.98 4.27
C ALA A 62 22.08 -12.60 3.59
N HIS A 63 20.90 -12.08 3.29
CA HIS A 63 20.70 -10.72 2.76
C HIS A 63 20.55 -9.65 3.86
N GLY A 64 20.57 -10.04 5.14
CA GLY A 64 20.35 -9.11 6.26
C GLY A 64 18.95 -8.49 6.27
N LEU A 65 17.94 -9.26 5.82
CA LEU A 65 16.54 -8.88 5.75
C LEU A 65 15.73 -9.58 6.84
N ARG A 66 14.61 -8.96 7.23
CA ARG A 66 13.62 -9.50 8.17
C ARG A 66 12.27 -9.57 7.49
N GLY A 67 11.54 -10.64 7.75
CA GLY A 67 10.21 -10.86 7.18
C GLY A 67 9.21 -11.33 8.23
N THR A 68 7.99 -10.82 8.17
CA THR A 68 6.87 -11.30 9.01
C THR A 68 5.95 -12.19 8.18
N PRO A 69 6.04 -13.54 8.30
CA PRO A 69 5.23 -14.45 7.50
C PRO A 69 3.81 -14.59 8.04
N TYR A 70 2.85 -14.68 7.14
CA TYR A 70 1.44 -15.02 7.38
C TYR A 70 0.88 -15.68 6.12
N GLY A 71 -0.25 -16.38 6.19
CA GLY A 71 -0.83 -16.96 4.97
C GLY A 71 -1.64 -18.21 5.19
N HIS A 72 -1.65 -19.04 4.17
CA HIS A 72 -2.48 -20.22 4.01
C HIS A 72 -1.60 -21.46 4.14
N PHE A 73 -1.23 -21.80 5.38
CA PHE A 73 -0.36 -22.93 5.67
C PHE A 73 -0.88 -24.26 5.11
N GLY A 74 -2.20 -24.45 5.10
CA GLY A 74 -2.84 -25.64 4.54
C GLY A 74 -2.60 -25.81 3.03
N ASP A 75 -2.46 -24.71 2.32
CA ASP A 75 -2.26 -24.67 0.86
C ASP A 75 -0.78 -24.50 0.49
N GLY A 76 0.10 -24.37 1.48
CA GLY A 76 1.52 -24.12 1.28
C GLY A 76 1.84 -22.73 0.72
N CYS A 77 0.88 -21.81 0.74
CA CYS A 77 1.03 -20.43 0.26
C CYS A 77 1.33 -19.48 1.43
N ILE A 78 2.47 -18.79 1.35
CA ILE A 78 2.94 -17.90 2.42
C ILE A 78 3.17 -16.49 1.86
N HIS A 79 2.56 -15.51 2.52
CA HIS A 79 2.83 -14.10 2.34
C HIS A 79 3.81 -13.60 3.39
N VAL A 80 4.54 -12.54 3.07
CA VAL A 80 5.55 -11.98 3.94
C VAL A 80 5.73 -10.51 3.60
N ARG A 81 5.75 -9.65 4.62
CA ARG A 81 6.26 -8.28 4.46
C ARG A 81 7.73 -8.28 4.82
N ILE A 82 8.58 -7.81 3.90
CA ILE A 82 10.04 -7.80 4.05
C ILE A 82 10.53 -6.36 4.15
N ASP A 83 11.48 -6.07 5.04
CA ASP A 83 12.06 -4.74 5.25
C ASP A 83 13.06 -4.33 4.16
N PHE A 84 12.67 -4.48 2.89
CA PHE A 84 13.46 -4.02 1.76
C PHE A 84 13.68 -2.50 1.82
N ASP A 85 14.92 -2.07 1.57
CA ASP A 85 15.21 -0.70 1.19
C ASP A 85 15.00 -0.56 -0.33
N LEU A 86 13.86 0.03 -0.71
CA LEU A 86 13.50 0.30 -2.11
C LEU A 86 13.73 1.76 -2.51
N LEU A 87 14.48 2.51 -1.69
CA LEU A 87 14.75 3.94 -1.89
C LEU A 87 16.20 4.17 -2.34
N THR A 88 17.14 3.37 -1.84
CA THR A 88 18.56 3.52 -2.20
C THR A 88 18.98 2.55 -3.32
N PRO A 89 19.95 2.92 -4.17
CA PRO A 89 20.49 2.02 -5.20
C PRO A 89 21.01 0.69 -4.64
N GLY A 90 21.66 0.72 -3.47
CA GLY A 90 22.18 -0.49 -2.82
C GLY A 90 21.07 -1.40 -2.28
N GLY A 91 20.00 -0.81 -1.73
CA GLY A 91 18.82 -1.55 -1.31
C GLY A 91 18.09 -2.21 -2.48
N VAL A 92 17.91 -1.48 -3.59
CA VAL A 92 17.29 -2.00 -4.81
C VAL A 92 18.12 -3.14 -5.42
N ALA A 93 19.44 -3.01 -5.48
CA ALA A 93 20.32 -4.08 -5.95
C ALA A 93 20.20 -5.35 -5.08
N ARG A 94 20.08 -5.19 -3.76
CA ARG A 94 19.84 -6.30 -2.83
C ARG A 94 18.46 -6.94 -3.03
N PHE A 95 17.41 -6.13 -3.19
CA PHE A 95 16.07 -6.62 -3.53
C PHE A 95 16.09 -7.48 -4.80
N ARG A 96 16.83 -7.05 -5.84
CA ARG A 96 17.00 -7.83 -7.06
C ARG A 96 17.71 -9.16 -6.83
N ALA A 97 18.87 -9.14 -6.16
CA ALA A 97 19.61 -10.35 -5.86
C ALA A 97 18.78 -11.35 -5.04
N PHE A 98 18.12 -10.86 -3.99
CA PHE A 98 17.22 -11.65 -3.16
C PHE A 98 16.08 -12.28 -3.98
N SER A 99 15.40 -11.50 -4.83
CA SER A 99 14.26 -11.97 -5.63
C SER A 99 14.69 -13.06 -6.63
N ASP A 100 15.88 -12.90 -7.22
CA ASP A 100 16.45 -13.87 -8.17
C ASP A 100 16.78 -15.23 -7.51
N GLU A 101 17.41 -15.19 -6.34
CA GLU A 101 17.73 -16.39 -5.53
C GLU A 101 16.46 -17.04 -4.97
N MET A 102 15.51 -16.21 -4.54
CA MET A 102 14.26 -16.69 -3.98
C MET A 102 13.39 -17.38 -5.04
N ALA A 103 13.41 -16.91 -6.29
CA ALA A 103 12.78 -17.61 -7.41
C ALA A 103 13.35 -19.02 -7.59
N ALA A 104 14.68 -19.15 -7.54
CA ALA A 104 15.35 -20.44 -7.65
C ALA A 104 14.99 -21.35 -6.46
N LEU A 105 14.92 -20.81 -5.24
CA LEU A 105 14.52 -21.56 -4.04
C LEU A 105 13.11 -22.11 -4.17
N VAL A 106 12.13 -21.29 -4.57
CA VAL A 106 10.74 -21.72 -4.74
C VAL A 106 10.63 -22.84 -5.78
N VAL A 107 11.30 -22.70 -6.92
CA VAL A 107 11.32 -23.72 -7.99
C VAL A 107 12.00 -25.01 -7.51
N ALA A 108 13.10 -24.92 -6.76
CA ALA A 108 13.76 -26.08 -6.16
C ALA A 108 12.85 -26.84 -5.19
N HIS A 109 11.91 -26.14 -4.55
CA HIS A 109 10.84 -26.73 -3.73
C HIS A 109 9.61 -27.19 -4.52
N GLY A 110 9.65 -27.14 -5.86
CA GLY A 110 8.53 -27.51 -6.73
C GLY A 110 7.34 -26.58 -6.59
N GLY A 111 7.59 -25.31 -6.24
CA GLY A 111 6.57 -24.30 -5.98
C GLY A 111 6.30 -23.35 -7.14
N SER A 112 5.37 -22.43 -6.89
CA SER A 112 5.01 -21.30 -7.74
C SER A 112 5.47 -19.98 -7.15
N LEU A 113 5.97 -19.08 -8.00
CA LEU A 113 6.38 -17.72 -7.62
C LEU A 113 5.18 -16.87 -7.16
N SER A 114 3.98 -17.18 -7.66
CA SER A 114 2.71 -16.58 -7.25
C SER A 114 1.66 -17.67 -7.03
N GLY A 115 1.07 -17.69 -5.83
CA GLY A 115 -0.04 -18.56 -5.47
C GLY A 115 -1.39 -17.95 -5.84
N GLU A 116 -1.59 -16.67 -5.53
CA GLU A 116 -2.90 -16.00 -5.60
C GLU A 116 -2.84 -14.63 -6.29
N HIS A 117 -1.76 -13.87 -6.10
CA HIS A 117 -1.70 -12.44 -6.46
C HIS A 117 -1.50 -12.18 -7.97
N GLY A 118 -1.05 -13.19 -8.72
CA GLY A 118 -0.55 -13.04 -10.09
C GLY A 118 0.88 -12.46 -10.14
N ASP A 119 1.50 -12.56 -11.32
CA ASP A 119 2.91 -12.21 -11.47
C ASP A 119 3.15 -10.71 -11.67
N GLY A 120 2.31 -10.07 -12.50
CA GLY A 120 2.40 -8.64 -12.84
C GLY A 120 3.79 -8.24 -13.34
N GLN A 121 4.29 -7.06 -12.96
CA GLN A 121 5.70 -6.70 -13.16
C GLN A 121 6.61 -7.39 -12.14
N ALA A 122 6.13 -7.56 -10.91
CA ALA A 122 6.93 -7.93 -9.75
C ALA A 122 7.66 -9.29 -9.90
N ARG A 123 7.09 -10.21 -10.67
CA ARG A 123 7.63 -11.58 -10.83
C ARG A 123 7.84 -11.99 -12.28
N ALA A 124 7.25 -11.28 -13.25
CA ALA A 124 7.23 -11.73 -14.63
C ALA A 124 8.62 -11.92 -15.25
N GLU A 125 9.60 -11.08 -14.90
CA GLU A 125 11.00 -11.24 -15.34
C GLU A 125 11.58 -12.61 -14.93
N LEU A 126 11.09 -13.18 -13.83
CA LEU A 126 11.60 -14.42 -13.23
C LEU A 126 10.81 -15.67 -13.65
N LEU A 127 9.72 -15.53 -14.43
CA LEU A 127 8.94 -16.65 -14.94
C LEU A 127 9.74 -17.68 -15.75
N PRO A 128 10.78 -17.32 -16.52
CA PRO A 128 11.62 -18.32 -17.20
C PRO A 128 12.27 -19.32 -16.24
N LYS A 129 12.55 -18.94 -14.99
CA LYS A 129 13.10 -19.86 -13.99
C LYS A 129 12.12 -20.97 -13.59
N MET A 130 10.81 -20.69 -13.66
CA MET A 130 9.76 -21.62 -13.26
C MET A 130 9.19 -22.40 -14.46
N TYR A 131 8.94 -21.70 -15.57
CA TYR A 131 8.27 -22.26 -16.75
C TYR A 131 9.22 -22.64 -17.89
N GLY A 132 10.46 -22.15 -17.87
CA GLY A 132 11.40 -22.27 -18.99
C GLY A 132 11.11 -21.27 -20.13
N ASP A 133 12.15 -20.99 -20.92
CA ASP A 133 12.09 -19.99 -22.00
C ASP A 133 11.04 -20.32 -23.07
N GLU A 134 10.85 -21.60 -23.40
CA GLU A 134 9.91 -22.03 -24.43
C GLU A 134 8.46 -21.68 -24.09
N LEU A 135 8.04 -21.97 -22.86
CA LEU A 135 6.68 -21.71 -22.39
C LEU A 135 6.44 -20.21 -22.22
N VAL A 136 7.42 -19.47 -21.69
CA VAL A 136 7.32 -18.01 -21.58
C VAL A 136 7.26 -17.35 -22.97
N ALA A 137 8.01 -17.85 -23.96
CA ALA A 137 7.91 -17.37 -25.33
C ALA A 137 6.51 -17.59 -25.94
N LEU A 138 5.80 -18.67 -25.55
CA LEU A 138 4.42 -18.88 -25.95
C LEU A 138 3.47 -17.82 -25.36
N PHE A 139 3.71 -17.32 -24.14
CA PHE A 139 2.92 -16.23 -23.56
C PHE A 139 3.01 -14.97 -24.43
N GLY A 140 4.21 -14.66 -24.93
CA GLY A 140 4.44 -13.59 -25.91
C GLY A 140 3.65 -13.78 -27.21
N ARG A 141 3.72 -14.97 -27.81
CA ARG A 141 2.97 -15.27 -29.04
C ARG A 141 1.46 -15.17 -28.83
N PHE A 142 0.96 -15.68 -27.71
CA PHE A 142 -0.46 -15.58 -27.37
C PHE A 142 -0.89 -14.11 -27.22
N LYS A 143 -0.06 -13.30 -26.55
CA LYS A 143 -0.29 -11.86 -26.39
C LYS A 143 -0.40 -11.15 -27.75
N ASP A 144 0.43 -11.50 -28.73
CA ASP A 144 0.43 -10.86 -30.05
C ASP A 144 -0.82 -11.16 -30.88
N VAL A 145 -1.45 -12.32 -30.67
CA VAL A 145 -2.71 -12.66 -31.35
C VAL A 145 -3.84 -11.71 -30.93
N TRP A 146 -3.87 -11.32 -29.65
CA TRP A 146 -4.95 -10.53 -29.08
C TRP A 146 -4.64 -9.03 -28.96
N ASP A 147 -3.37 -8.67 -28.93
CA ASP A 147 -2.91 -7.29 -28.79
C ASP A 147 -1.73 -6.99 -29.74
N PRO A 148 -1.95 -7.06 -31.07
CA PRO A 148 -0.89 -6.86 -32.05
C PRO A 148 -0.31 -5.43 -32.01
N ALA A 149 -1.07 -4.45 -31.50
CA ALA A 149 -0.60 -3.07 -31.32
C ALA A 149 0.13 -2.85 -29.99
N GLY A 150 0.09 -3.82 -29.06
CA GLY A 150 0.78 -3.75 -27.76
C GLY A 150 0.20 -2.72 -26.79
N GLY A 151 -1.08 -2.36 -26.91
CA GLY A 151 -1.70 -1.30 -26.10
C GLY A 151 -2.28 -1.79 -24.77
N LEU A 152 -2.52 -3.10 -24.61
CA LEU A 152 -3.17 -3.65 -23.43
C LEU A 152 -2.14 -4.00 -22.34
N ASN A 153 -1.91 -3.06 -21.43
CA ASN A 153 -1.03 -3.21 -20.26
C ASN A 153 0.43 -3.59 -20.64
N PRO A 154 1.14 -2.72 -21.38
CA PRO A 154 2.50 -2.99 -21.84
C PRO A 154 3.48 -3.15 -20.66
N GLY A 155 4.57 -3.90 -20.87
CA GLY A 155 5.61 -4.04 -19.85
C GLY A 155 5.29 -5.02 -18.72
N MET A 156 4.25 -5.85 -18.90
CA MET A 156 3.73 -6.77 -17.89
C MET A 156 3.64 -8.20 -18.45
N LEU A 157 3.81 -9.22 -17.59
CA LEU A 157 3.66 -10.66 -17.88
C LEU A 157 4.48 -11.20 -19.07
N ALA A 158 4.04 -10.95 -20.30
CA ALA A 158 4.59 -11.54 -21.51
C ALA A 158 5.88 -10.86 -21.98
N ARG A 159 6.01 -9.55 -21.74
CA ARG A 159 7.20 -8.74 -22.07
C ARG A 159 7.45 -7.78 -20.91
N PRO A 160 7.90 -8.31 -19.76
CA PRO A 160 7.97 -7.51 -18.56
C PRO A 160 9.13 -6.51 -18.60
N HIS A 161 8.94 -5.37 -17.96
CA HIS A 161 10.06 -4.56 -17.47
C HIS A 161 10.92 -5.37 -16.50
N ARG A 162 12.12 -4.86 -16.19
CA ARG A 162 12.90 -5.46 -15.11
C ARG A 162 12.16 -5.30 -13.78
N LEU A 163 12.33 -6.27 -12.88
CA LEU A 163 11.72 -6.28 -11.55
C LEU A 163 12.16 -5.08 -10.69
N ASP A 164 13.32 -4.50 -11.01
CA ASP A 164 13.91 -3.34 -10.35
C ASP A 164 13.68 -2.01 -11.08
N GLU A 165 12.83 -2.00 -12.13
CA GLU A 165 12.36 -0.79 -12.81
C GLU A 165 10.97 -0.37 -12.30
N ASN A 166 10.59 0.90 -12.51
CA ASN A 166 9.28 1.44 -12.16
C ASN A 166 8.86 1.18 -10.70
N LEU A 167 9.83 1.10 -9.78
CA LEU A 167 9.53 0.94 -8.36
C LEU A 167 8.74 2.15 -7.88
N ARG A 168 7.61 1.87 -7.23
CA ARG A 168 6.65 2.88 -6.76
C ARG A 168 7.31 4.04 -6.00
N PHE A 169 8.38 3.78 -5.25
CA PHE A 169 9.01 4.79 -4.41
C PHE A 169 10.16 5.54 -5.08
N ALA A 170 10.63 5.08 -6.24
CA ALA A 170 11.80 5.65 -6.92
C ALA A 170 11.57 7.10 -7.39
N VAL A 171 10.31 7.47 -7.63
CA VAL A 171 9.89 8.80 -8.11
C VAL A 171 9.63 9.79 -6.98
N LEU A 172 9.60 9.34 -5.72
CA LEU A 172 9.34 10.23 -4.59
C LEU A 172 10.57 11.11 -4.27
N PRO A 173 10.37 12.28 -3.66
CA PRO A 173 11.47 13.11 -3.17
C PRO A 173 12.39 12.33 -2.24
N ARG A 174 13.71 12.46 -2.45
CA ARG A 174 14.74 11.80 -1.62
C ARG A 174 14.96 12.50 -0.29
N GLU A 175 14.75 13.81 -0.27
CA GLU A 175 14.81 14.64 0.93
C GLU A 175 13.39 14.93 1.42
N PRO A 176 13.18 15.06 2.75
CA PRO A 176 11.91 15.49 3.30
C PRO A 176 11.46 16.83 2.70
N VAL A 177 10.17 16.94 2.43
CA VAL A 177 9.55 18.20 1.98
C VAL A 177 9.25 19.10 3.17
N ASP A 178 9.17 20.41 2.94
CA ASP A 178 8.79 21.37 3.98
C ASP A 178 7.39 21.08 4.50
N VAL A 179 7.26 20.96 5.82
CA VAL A 179 6.02 20.59 6.53
C VAL A 179 5.84 21.38 7.82
N GLU A 180 4.58 21.56 8.23
CA GLU A 180 4.24 22.13 9.53
C GLU A 180 3.97 21.05 10.59
N PHE A 181 3.43 19.90 10.20
CA PHE A 181 3.20 18.78 11.11
C PHE A 181 4.49 17.99 11.34
N GLY A 182 4.69 17.51 12.58
CA GLY A 182 5.92 16.80 12.95
C GLY A 182 6.01 15.32 12.56
N TYR A 183 4.97 14.74 11.93
CA TYR A 183 4.88 13.33 11.49
C TYR A 183 5.71 12.32 12.33
N PRO A 184 5.40 12.15 13.64
CA PRO A 184 6.30 11.46 14.58
C PRO A 184 6.50 9.97 14.27
N HIS A 185 5.54 9.32 13.60
CA HIS A 185 5.62 7.93 13.17
C HIS A 185 6.31 7.75 11.81
N ASP A 186 6.73 8.84 11.19
CA ASP A 186 7.31 8.91 9.85
C ASP A 186 8.58 9.79 9.85
N LYS A 187 9.19 10.00 11.03
CA LYS A 187 10.43 10.76 11.22
C LYS A 187 10.36 12.20 10.70
N GLY A 188 9.17 12.83 10.74
CA GLY A 188 8.97 14.18 10.21
C GLY A 188 8.80 14.24 8.68
N ASP A 189 8.82 13.10 7.98
CA ASP A 189 8.73 13.06 6.51
C ASP A 189 7.28 12.83 6.05
N PHE A 190 6.74 13.80 5.31
CA PHE A 190 5.40 13.67 4.70
C PHE A 190 5.39 12.64 3.57
N SER A 191 6.47 12.49 2.80
CA SER A 191 6.59 11.45 1.77
C SER A 191 6.49 10.06 2.40
N ALA A 192 7.11 9.86 3.57
CA ALA A 192 6.98 8.66 4.39
C ALA A 192 5.55 8.40 4.85
N ALA A 193 4.88 9.45 5.35
CA ALA A 193 3.49 9.35 5.77
C ALA A 193 2.55 8.97 4.59
N VAL A 194 2.75 9.55 3.41
CA VAL A 194 1.95 9.26 2.21
C VAL A 194 2.17 7.82 1.72
N ARG A 195 3.42 7.34 1.70
CA ARG A 195 3.75 5.98 1.22
C ARG A 195 3.32 4.85 2.17
N ARG A 196 2.81 5.14 3.37
CA ARG A 196 2.14 4.15 4.26
C ARG A 196 1.01 3.41 3.55
N CYS A 197 0.30 4.05 2.62
CA CYS A 197 -0.77 3.38 1.90
C CYS A 197 -0.22 2.33 0.94
N VAL A 198 -0.31 1.03 1.27
CA VAL A 198 0.12 -0.07 0.38
C VAL A 198 -0.97 -0.58 -0.57
N GLY A 199 -2.12 0.10 -0.65
CA GLY A 199 -3.13 -0.19 -1.67
C GLY A 199 -4.14 -1.29 -1.35
N VAL A 200 -4.20 -1.82 -0.11
CA VAL A 200 -5.11 -2.92 0.33
C VAL A 200 -6.61 -2.66 0.16
N ALA A 201 -7.00 -1.45 -0.27
CA ALA A 201 -8.37 -1.11 -0.65
C ALA A 201 -9.47 -1.22 0.43
N LYS A 202 -9.15 -1.55 1.70
CA LYS A 202 -10.13 -1.65 2.80
C LYS A 202 -11.00 -0.40 2.98
N CYS A 203 -10.53 0.77 2.53
CA CYS A 203 -11.30 2.01 2.55
C CYS A 203 -12.42 2.09 1.50
N ARG A 204 -12.48 1.18 0.54
CA ARG A 204 -13.50 1.11 -0.51
C ARG A 204 -14.72 0.32 -0.04
N THR A 205 -15.34 0.80 1.03
CA THR A 205 -16.62 0.25 1.50
C THR A 205 -17.74 0.93 0.73
N GLU A 206 -18.59 0.18 0.03
CA GLU A 206 -19.74 0.72 -0.72
C GLU A 206 -20.95 0.96 0.19
N THR A 207 -21.13 0.12 1.19
CA THR A 207 -22.20 0.24 2.18
C THR A 207 -21.65 0.59 3.55
N ALA A 208 -22.44 1.31 4.34
CA ALA A 208 -22.19 1.44 5.76
C ALA A 208 -22.61 0.13 6.44
N SER A 209 -21.65 -0.74 6.71
CA SER A 209 -21.89 -1.99 7.45
C SER A 209 -20.92 -2.11 8.63
N GLY A 210 -21.45 -2.54 9.77
CA GLY A 210 -20.70 -2.67 11.03
C GLY A 210 -20.28 -1.33 11.65
N ALA A 211 -19.23 -1.36 12.47
CA ALA A 211 -18.74 -0.20 13.22
C ALA A 211 -17.73 0.68 12.44
N GLY A 212 -17.40 0.31 11.19
CA GLY A 212 -16.41 1.03 10.38
C GLY A 212 -16.93 2.37 9.87
N VAL A 213 -16.17 3.43 10.12
CA VAL A 213 -16.53 4.81 9.73
C VAL A 213 -16.16 5.10 8.28
N MET A 214 -15.08 4.48 7.76
CA MET A 214 -14.44 4.68 6.45
C MET A 214 -15.16 5.52 5.38
N CYS A 215 -14.39 6.41 4.73
CA CYS A 215 -14.75 7.41 3.72
C CYS A 215 -16.23 7.47 3.24
N PRO A 216 -17.08 8.29 3.89
CA PRO A 216 -18.44 8.56 3.42
C PRO A 216 -18.50 9.16 2.02
N SER A 217 -17.50 9.98 1.64
CA SER A 217 -17.40 10.56 0.30
C SER A 217 -17.28 9.50 -0.80
N PHE A 218 -16.52 8.43 -0.56
CA PHE A 218 -16.40 7.32 -1.52
C PHE A 218 -17.72 6.58 -1.67
N ARG A 219 -18.42 6.31 -0.56
CA ARG A 219 -19.76 5.67 -0.59
C ARG A 219 -20.77 6.49 -1.39
N ALA A 220 -20.71 7.81 -1.26
CA ALA A 220 -21.62 8.72 -1.92
C ALA A 220 -21.35 8.82 -3.43
N THR A 221 -20.08 8.84 -3.85
CA THR A 221 -19.73 9.08 -5.27
C THR A 221 -19.38 7.83 -6.05
N GLY A 222 -18.88 6.77 -5.42
CA GLY A 222 -18.28 5.61 -6.09
C GLY A 222 -16.89 5.88 -6.68
N ASP A 223 -16.43 7.13 -6.67
CA ASP A 223 -15.19 7.55 -7.33
C ASP A 223 -13.96 7.27 -6.48
N GLU A 224 -12.98 6.59 -7.07
CA GLU A 224 -11.79 6.14 -6.33
C GLU A 224 -11.00 7.28 -5.70
N GLN A 225 -10.91 8.44 -6.36
CA GLN A 225 -10.26 9.63 -5.82
C GLN A 225 -10.81 10.08 -4.46
N HIS A 226 -12.03 9.67 -4.10
CA HIS A 226 -12.68 10.02 -2.84
C HIS A 226 -12.57 8.93 -1.78
N SER A 227 -11.83 7.85 -2.05
CA SER A 227 -11.42 6.86 -1.05
C SER A 227 -10.13 7.32 -0.34
N THR A 228 -9.76 6.67 0.77
CA THR A 228 -8.47 6.95 1.43
C THR A 228 -7.31 6.58 0.52
N ARG A 229 -7.42 5.46 -0.20
CA ARG A 229 -6.42 4.97 -1.14
C ARG A 229 -6.25 5.94 -2.32
N GLY A 230 -7.34 6.42 -2.92
CA GLY A 230 -7.27 7.38 -4.01
C GLY A 230 -6.64 8.70 -3.60
N ARG A 231 -7.00 9.25 -2.43
CA ARG A 231 -6.35 10.46 -1.90
C ARG A 231 -4.87 10.26 -1.62
N ALA A 232 -4.50 9.12 -1.05
CA ALA A 232 -3.08 8.79 -0.83
C ALA A 232 -2.33 8.64 -2.17
N ARG A 233 -2.97 8.11 -3.21
CA ARG A 233 -2.39 8.05 -4.56
C ARG A 233 -2.21 9.44 -5.16
N LEU A 234 -3.21 10.32 -5.08
CA LEU A 234 -3.08 11.69 -5.59
C LEU A 234 -2.00 12.50 -4.86
N LEU A 235 -1.89 12.35 -3.54
CA LEU A 235 -0.78 12.93 -2.76
C LEU A 235 0.57 12.35 -3.17
N HIS A 236 0.63 11.06 -3.48
CA HIS A 236 1.84 10.44 -4.00
C HIS A 236 2.21 11.00 -5.39
N GLU A 237 1.25 11.13 -6.31
CA GLU A 237 1.49 11.75 -7.62
C GLU A 237 1.95 13.20 -7.51
N MET A 238 1.37 13.95 -6.58
CA MET A 238 1.77 15.33 -6.29
C MET A 238 3.22 15.43 -5.81
N LEU A 239 3.65 14.49 -4.97
CA LEU A 239 5.03 14.43 -4.49
C LEU A 239 5.99 13.96 -5.59
N ALA A 240 5.55 13.02 -6.44
CA ALA A 240 6.34 12.52 -7.56
C ALA A 240 6.54 13.59 -8.65
N GLY A 241 5.52 14.42 -8.92
CA GLY A 241 5.60 15.52 -9.88
C GLY A 241 5.58 15.10 -11.35
N GLU A 242 5.32 13.83 -11.66
CA GLU A 242 5.30 13.31 -13.04
C GLU A 242 3.96 13.59 -13.74
N VAL A 243 2.85 13.27 -13.07
CA VAL A 243 1.48 13.46 -13.58
C VAL A 243 0.82 14.69 -12.97
N VAL A 244 0.93 14.85 -11.64
CA VAL A 244 0.44 16.03 -10.92
C VAL A 244 1.61 16.98 -10.69
N THR A 245 1.76 17.97 -11.56
CA THR A 245 2.99 18.78 -11.68
C THR A 245 2.97 20.06 -10.83
N ASP A 246 1.79 20.54 -10.42
CA ASP A 246 1.64 21.78 -9.64
C ASP A 246 1.97 21.63 -8.15
N GLY A 247 2.39 20.45 -7.70
CA GLY A 247 2.77 20.17 -6.31
C GLY A 247 1.69 20.62 -5.32
N TRP A 248 2.06 21.38 -4.28
CA TRP A 248 1.11 21.93 -3.31
C TRP A 248 0.00 22.80 -3.91
N ARG A 249 0.13 23.26 -5.15
CA ARG A 249 -0.88 24.07 -5.85
C ARG A 249 -1.84 23.24 -6.70
N SER A 250 -1.66 21.93 -6.81
CA SER A 250 -2.47 21.04 -7.65
C SER A 250 -3.96 21.10 -7.32
N GLU A 251 -4.78 21.20 -8.35
CA GLU A 251 -6.23 21.24 -8.24
C GLU A 251 -6.82 19.84 -8.00
N GLU A 252 -6.21 18.82 -8.58
CA GLU A 252 -6.60 17.41 -8.48
C GLU A 252 -6.58 16.91 -7.03
N VAL A 253 -5.50 17.23 -6.30
CA VAL A 253 -5.38 16.89 -4.88
C VAL A 253 -6.36 17.70 -4.05
N ARG A 254 -6.50 19.00 -4.35
CA ARG A 254 -7.41 19.91 -3.66
C ARG A 254 -8.85 19.42 -3.76
N ASP A 255 -9.30 19.01 -4.93
CA ASP A 255 -10.66 18.52 -5.20
C ASP A 255 -10.91 17.18 -4.49
N ALA A 256 -9.98 16.24 -4.57
CA ALA A 256 -10.10 14.97 -3.86
C ALA A 256 -10.15 15.12 -2.33
N LEU A 257 -9.38 16.06 -1.79
CA LEU A 257 -9.36 16.37 -0.36
C LEU A 257 -10.56 17.22 0.08
N ASP A 258 -11.20 17.99 -0.79
CA ASP A 258 -12.30 18.88 -0.41
C ASP A 258 -13.44 18.10 0.26
N LEU A 259 -13.86 16.98 -0.34
CA LEU A 259 -14.89 16.08 0.22
C LEU A 259 -14.42 15.23 1.42
N CYS A 260 -13.17 15.34 1.84
CA CYS A 260 -12.71 14.67 3.06
C CYS A 260 -13.21 15.42 4.31
N LEU A 261 -14.05 14.76 5.11
CA LEU A 261 -14.59 15.33 6.36
C LEU A 261 -13.56 15.48 7.49
N SER A 262 -12.32 15.02 7.30
CA SER A 262 -11.28 15.02 8.34
C SER A 262 -11.68 14.30 9.65
N CYS A 263 -12.61 13.34 9.57
CA CYS A 263 -13.15 12.61 10.72
C CYS A 263 -12.19 11.60 11.37
N LYS A 264 -11.00 11.39 10.78
CA LYS A 264 -9.99 10.41 11.21
C LYS A 264 -10.44 8.93 11.19
N GLY A 265 -11.57 8.59 10.59
CA GLY A 265 -11.95 7.18 10.38
C GLY A 265 -10.90 6.38 9.60
N CYS A 266 -10.21 7.04 8.65
CA CYS A 266 -9.05 6.47 7.95
C CYS A 266 -7.94 6.01 8.90
N ARG A 267 -7.64 6.76 9.95
CA ARG A 267 -6.57 6.46 10.90
C ARG A 267 -6.91 5.25 11.76
N SER A 268 -8.17 5.09 12.15
CA SER A 268 -8.62 4.01 13.04
C SER A 268 -8.93 2.71 12.30
N ASP A 269 -9.59 2.79 11.14
CA ASP A 269 -10.06 1.59 10.45
C ASP A 269 -9.04 1.02 9.45
N CYS A 270 -8.08 1.83 8.99
CA CYS A 270 -7.06 1.40 8.04
C CYS A 270 -5.95 0.64 8.77
N PRO A 271 -5.61 -0.59 8.34
CA PRO A 271 -4.58 -1.39 9.02
C PRO A 271 -3.16 -0.81 8.90
N VAL A 272 -2.92 0.14 7.98
CA VAL A 272 -1.65 0.86 7.83
C VAL A 272 -1.61 2.22 8.54
N GLY A 273 -2.72 2.65 9.16
CA GLY A 273 -2.80 3.86 9.98
C GLY A 273 -2.69 5.19 9.21
N VAL A 274 -3.20 5.27 7.98
CA VAL A 274 -3.19 6.52 7.19
C VAL A 274 -4.01 7.61 7.88
N ASP A 275 -3.41 8.78 8.14
CA ASP A 275 -4.08 9.93 8.75
C ASP A 275 -4.39 11.01 7.70
N MET A 276 -5.40 10.75 6.87
CA MET A 276 -5.81 11.67 5.80
C MET A 276 -6.28 13.04 6.33
N ALA A 277 -6.73 13.11 7.60
CA ALA A 277 -7.11 14.39 8.20
C ALA A 277 -5.88 15.28 8.39
N THR A 278 -4.78 14.71 8.90
CA THR A 278 -3.50 15.42 9.00
C THR A 278 -2.96 15.77 7.62
N TYR A 279 -3.04 14.85 6.64
CA TYR A 279 -2.53 15.09 5.29
C TYR A 279 -3.31 16.21 4.58
N LYS A 280 -4.64 16.24 4.76
CA LYS A 280 -5.49 17.34 4.27
C LYS A 280 -5.10 18.67 4.89
N ALA A 281 -4.87 18.70 6.20
CA ALA A 281 -4.50 19.92 6.90
C ALA A 281 -3.16 20.48 6.40
N GLU A 282 -2.14 19.62 6.25
CA GLU A 282 -0.83 19.98 5.68
C GLU A 282 -0.97 20.51 4.26
N PHE A 283 -1.64 19.75 3.37
CA PHE A 283 -1.85 20.19 1.99
C PHE A 283 -2.58 21.53 1.92
N LEU A 284 -3.67 21.71 2.67
CA LEU A 284 -4.44 22.95 2.64
C LEU A 284 -3.68 24.13 3.27
N HIS A 285 -2.71 23.89 4.15
CA HIS A 285 -1.81 24.93 4.66
C HIS A 285 -0.97 25.49 3.51
N HIS A 286 -0.19 24.63 2.86
CA HIS A 286 0.67 25.00 1.73
C HIS A 286 -0.11 25.50 0.53
N HIS A 287 -1.20 24.82 0.17
CA HIS A 287 -2.05 25.21 -0.94
C HIS A 287 -2.51 26.65 -0.73
N TYR A 288 -3.08 27.01 0.42
CA TYR A 288 -3.60 28.37 0.60
C TYR A 288 -2.60 29.38 1.19
N ALA A 289 -1.31 29.04 1.29
CA ALA A 289 -0.28 29.98 1.72
C ALA A 289 -0.23 31.20 0.78
N GLY A 290 -0.41 32.40 1.33
CA GLY A 290 -0.50 33.64 0.56
C GLY A 290 -1.76 33.78 -0.33
N ARG A 291 -2.72 32.84 -0.25
CA ARG A 291 -3.95 32.84 -1.07
C ARG A 291 -5.21 32.96 -0.22
N ARG A 292 -6.28 33.45 -0.84
CA ARG A 292 -7.61 33.47 -0.20
C ARG A 292 -8.18 32.06 -0.14
N ARG A 293 -8.61 31.63 1.04
CA ARG A 293 -9.38 30.39 1.22
C ARG A 293 -10.85 30.56 0.78
N PRO A 294 -11.55 29.48 0.40
CA PRO A 294 -13.00 29.48 0.23
C PRO A 294 -13.74 30.03 1.44
N ALA A 295 -14.88 30.70 1.22
CA ALA A 295 -15.68 31.30 2.29
C ALA A 295 -16.08 30.27 3.36
N ALA A 296 -16.42 29.04 2.94
CA ALA A 296 -16.76 27.94 3.83
C ALA A 296 -15.66 27.62 4.85
N HIS A 297 -14.37 27.75 4.49
CA HIS A 297 -13.26 27.52 5.43
C HIS A 297 -13.26 28.55 6.57
N TYR A 298 -13.59 29.81 6.27
CA TYR A 298 -13.67 30.86 7.29
C TYR A 298 -14.93 30.72 8.15
N ALA A 299 -16.06 30.39 7.53
CA ALA A 299 -17.31 30.17 8.25
C ALA A 299 -17.18 28.99 9.23
N MET A 300 -16.77 27.82 8.73
CA MET A 300 -16.67 26.59 9.53
C MET A 300 -15.45 26.59 10.46
N GLY A 301 -14.27 26.98 9.95
CA GLY A 301 -13.02 26.96 10.73
C GLY A 301 -12.99 27.95 11.90
N ARG A 302 -13.87 28.97 11.89
CA ARG A 302 -14.02 29.94 12.99
C ARG A 302 -15.31 29.73 13.80
N LEU A 303 -16.00 28.60 13.64
CA LEU A 303 -17.22 28.27 14.40
C LEU A 303 -17.11 28.56 15.91
N PRO A 304 -16.05 28.17 16.64
CA PRO A 304 -15.94 28.50 18.06
C PRO A 304 -15.88 30.00 18.37
N ARG A 305 -15.44 30.84 17.44
CA ARG A 305 -15.46 32.31 17.57
C ARG A 305 -16.86 32.84 17.29
N TRP A 306 -17.51 32.34 16.24
CA TRP A 306 -18.89 32.72 15.91
C TRP A 306 -19.88 32.33 17.00
N LEU A 307 -19.75 31.12 17.55
CA LEU A 307 -20.56 30.64 18.66
C LEU A 307 -20.36 31.49 19.92
N ARG A 308 -19.11 31.89 20.23
CA ARG A 308 -18.85 32.82 21.34
C ARG A 308 -19.47 34.20 21.11
N ALA A 309 -19.42 34.71 19.88
CA ALA A 309 -20.04 35.99 19.54
C ALA A 309 -21.57 35.93 19.58
N ALA A 310 -22.16 34.77 19.23
CA ALA A 310 -23.59 34.54 19.24
C ALA A 310 -24.14 34.14 20.62
N ALA A 311 -23.29 33.70 21.55
CA ALA A 311 -23.69 33.21 22.87
C ALA A 311 -24.60 34.17 23.66
N PRO A 312 -24.40 35.51 23.67
CA PRO A 312 -25.31 36.44 24.35
C PRO A 312 -26.74 36.48 23.79
N TYR A 313 -26.94 35.96 22.58
CA TYR A 313 -28.22 35.96 21.87
C TYR A 313 -28.85 34.57 21.78
N ALA A 314 -28.16 33.53 22.29
CA ALA A 314 -28.72 32.19 22.41
C ALA A 314 -29.74 32.20 23.56
N ARG A 315 -31.03 32.11 23.21
CA ARG A 315 -32.13 31.93 24.17
C ARG A 315 -32.31 30.47 24.54
#